data_AF-A0A3D4D598-F1
#
_entry.id   AF-A0A3D4D598-F1
#
_cell.length_a   1.000
_cell.length_b   1.000
_cell.length_c   1.000
_cell.angle_alpha   90.00
_cell.angle_beta   90.00
_cell.angle_gamma   90.00
#
_symmetry.space_group_name_H-M   'P 1'
#
loop_
_entity.id
_entity.type
_entity.pdbx_description
1 polymer ?
#
loop_
_entity_poly.entity_id
_entity_poly.type
_entity_poly.pdbx_seq_one_letter_code
_entity_poly.pdbx_strand_id
1 'polypeptide(L)'
;MNNFIFENKTKVYFGKGGVKEYLGGLLANFGETVMLAYGGGSIKRNGVYDEIMGILNAAGKRIVEFSGIMSNPTYAKVQEGAKLARASAMAENGVLKIGKVTDFQAHQIEHQLGAYTNCNHGASLAVIHPVLYRHIYKSGTARFTRWAQNVWGIAPKGSDEETAVAGIDALAAFIKEIGLPTSFAELGIPADTDFRAVADSTNITAGCCKKLTRDEICEILQECL
;
A
#
# COMPACT_ATOMS: atom_id res chain seq x y z
N MET A 1 -32.53 25.60 -37.70
CA MET A 1 -31.93 24.58 -36.80
C MET A 1 -32.61 23.27 -37.14
N ASN A 2 -31.85 22.22 -37.45
CA ASN A 2 -32.41 20.91 -37.81
C ASN A 2 -32.84 20.15 -36.55
N ASN A 3 -33.80 19.25 -36.70
CA ASN A 3 -34.25 18.40 -35.60
C ASN A 3 -33.16 17.39 -35.22
N PHE A 4 -32.90 17.23 -33.93
CA PHE A 4 -32.03 16.18 -33.40
C PHE A 4 -32.54 15.70 -32.03
N ILE A 5 -32.13 14.49 -31.65
CA ILE A 5 -32.34 13.90 -30.34
C ILE A 5 -30.99 13.89 -29.62
N PHE A 6 -30.94 14.39 -28.40
CA PHE A 6 -29.75 14.42 -27.55
C PHE A 6 -30.04 13.69 -26.23
N GLU A 7 -29.22 12.69 -25.91
CA GLU A 7 -29.27 11.96 -24.64
C GLU A 7 -27.94 12.14 -23.90
N ASN A 8 -28.00 12.61 -22.66
CA ASN A 8 -26.86 12.64 -21.75
C ASN A 8 -27.22 11.86 -20.48
N LYS A 9 -26.58 10.70 -20.28
CA LYS A 9 -26.80 9.84 -19.11
C LYS A 9 -26.16 10.40 -17.82
N THR A 10 -25.28 11.39 -17.95
CA THR A 10 -24.58 12.00 -16.82
C THR A 10 -25.47 13.03 -16.14
N LYS A 11 -25.73 12.84 -14.84
CA LYS A 11 -26.40 13.84 -14.01
C LYS A 11 -25.43 14.98 -13.70
N VAL A 12 -25.75 16.19 -14.15
CA VAL A 12 -24.96 17.39 -13.92
C VAL A 12 -25.60 18.22 -12.81
N TYR A 13 -24.84 18.53 -11.76
CA TYR A 13 -25.24 19.47 -10.72
C TYR A 13 -24.69 20.85 -11.06
N PHE A 14 -25.58 21.83 -11.24
CA PHE A 14 -25.22 23.16 -11.72
C PHE A 14 -25.75 24.25 -10.77
N GLY A 15 -24.94 25.28 -10.54
CA GLY A 15 -25.29 26.42 -9.68
C GLY A 15 -24.14 26.84 -8.78
N LYS A 16 -24.14 28.11 -8.35
CA LYS A 16 -23.17 28.63 -7.39
C LYS A 16 -23.32 27.89 -6.06
N GLY A 17 -22.23 27.33 -5.53
CA GLY A 17 -22.25 26.55 -4.28
C GLY A 17 -22.66 25.08 -4.45
N GLY A 18 -22.90 24.61 -5.68
CA GLY A 18 -23.35 23.24 -5.91
C GLY A 18 -22.40 22.14 -5.39
N VAL A 19 -21.08 22.39 -5.36
CA VAL A 19 -20.12 21.42 -4.79
C VAL A 19 -20.41 21.18 -3.31
N LYS A 20 -20.52 22.25 -2.52
CA LYS A 20 -20.82 22.18 -1.09
C LYS A 20 -22.17 21.55 -0.79
N GLU A 21 -23.17 21.83 -1.62
CA GLU A 21 -24.54 21.31 -1.44
C GLU A 21 -24.63 19.81 -1.76
N TYR A 22 -24.02 19.38 -2.86
CA TYR A 22 -24.29 18.04 -3.40
C TYR A 22 -23.18 17.03 -3.18
N LEU A 23 -21.89 17.44 -3.19
CA LEU A 23 -20.78 16.48 -3.17
C LEU A 23 -20.83 15.58 -1.93
N GLY A 24 -21.03 16.16 -0.74
CA GLY A 24 -21.10 15.40 0.51
C GLY A 24 -22.16 14.29 0.50
N GLY A 25 -23.37 14.60 0.05
CA GLY A 25 -24.45 13.61 -0.06
C GLY A 25 -24.21 12.55 -1.14
N LEU A 26 -23.51 12.91 -2.22
CA LEU A 26 -23.21 11.97 -3.31
C LEU A 26 -22.18 10.92 -2.90
N LEU A 27 -21.26 11.25 -2.00
CA LEU A 27 -20.17 10.37 -1.56
C LEU A 27 -20.66 9.07 -0.92
N ALA A 28 -21.88 9.01 -0.40
CA ALA A 28 -22.49 7.79 0.13
C ALA A 28 -22.70 6.70 -0.95
N ASN A 29 -22.80 7.09 -2.22
CA ASN A 29 -23.00 6.16 -3.34
C ASN A 29 -21.70 5.55 -3.88
N PHE A 30 -20.55 5.95 -3.34
CA PHE A 30 -19.22 5.55 -3.82
C PHE A 30 -18.39 4.92 -2.71
N GLY A 31 -17.37 4.15 -3.11
CA GLY A 31 -16.47 3.46 -2.18
C GLY A 31 -15.71 4.39 -1.22
N GLU A 32 -15.01 3.79 -0.26
CA GLU A 32 -14.27 4.53 0.78
C GLU A 32 -13.07 5.30 0.22
N THR A 33 -12.44 4.80 -0.84
CA THR A 33 -11.26 5.42 -1.45
C THR A 33 -11.65 6.24 -2.68
N VAL A 34 -11.18 7.48 -2.73
CA VAL A 34 -11.38 8.44 -3.83
C VAL A 34 -10.02 8.84 -4.39
N MET A 35 -9.85 8.71 -5.71
CA MET A 35 -8.70 9.29 -6.40
C MET A 35 -9.03 10.73 -6.84
N LEU A 36 -8.37 11.72 -6.25
CA LEU A 36 -8.52 13.12 -6.62
C LEU A 36 -7.52 13.47 -7.72
N ALA A 37 -7.99 13.48 -8.97
CA ALA A 37 -7.21 13.81 -10.15
C ALA A 37 -7.27 15.32 -10.45
N TYR A 38 -6.13 16.01 -10.48
CA TYR A 38 -6.10 17.45 -10.76
C TYR A 38 -4.82 17.92 -11.47
N GLY A 39 -4.90 19.11 -12.05
CA GLY A 39 -3.81 19.73 -12.80
C GLY A 39 -2.74 20.37 -11.93
N GLY A 40 -2.22 21.52 -12.36
CA GLY A 40 -1.25 22.31 -11.60
C GLY A 40 -1.86 23.08 -10.42
N GLY A 41 -1.08 23.97 -9.83
CA GLY A 41 -1.44 24.68 -8.59
C GLY A 41 -2.62 25.67 -8.64
N SER A 42 -3.33 25.80 -9.77
CA SER A 42 -4.46 26.73 -9.89
C SER A 42 -5.58 26.41 -8.90
N ILE A 43 -5.92 25.12 -8.77
CA ILE A 43 -6.96 24.61 -7.85
C ILE A 43 -6.63 24.86 -6.38
N LYS A 44 -5.34 24.93 -6.04
CA LYS A 44 -4.88 25.27 -4.68
C LYS A 44 -4.95 26.76 -4.42
N ARG A 45 -4.57 27.59 -5.40
CA ARG A 45 -4.60 29.06 -5.27
C ARG A 45 -6.02 29.65 -5.19
N ASN A 46 -6.98 29.01 -5.85
CA ASN A 46 -8.36 29.52 -5.90
C ASN A 46 -9.28 28.91 -4.81
N GLY A 47 -8.73 28.11 -3.89
CA GLY A 47 -9.47 27.53 -2.75
C GLY A 47 -10.36 26.33 -3.08
N VAL A 48 -10.49 25.94 -4.35
CA VAL A 48 -11.31 24.78 -4.76
C VAL A 48 -10.74 23.48 -4.18
N TYR A 49 -9.42 23.37 -4.09
CA TYR A 49 -8.76 22.21 -3.50
C TYR A 49 -9.16 22.04 -2.04
N ASP A 50 -9.07 23.11 -1.25
CA ASP A 50 -9.36 23.10 0.18
C ASP A 50 -10.84 22.79 0.43
N GLU A 51 -11.74 23.34 -0.39
CA GLU A 51 -13.18 23.03 -0.32
C GLU A 51 -13.46 21.54 -0.57
N ILE A 52 -12.90 20.97 -1.64
CA ILE A 52 -13.10 19.56 -1.99
C ILE A 52 -12.49 18.65 -0.92
N MET A 53 -11.25 18.92 -0.50
CA MET A 53 -10.57 18.14 0.53
C MET A 53 -11.33 18.19 1.86
N GLY A 54 -11.86 19.36 2.24
CA GLY A 54 -12.67 19.50 3.44
C GLY A 54 -13.92 18.61 3.40
N ILE A 55 -14.63 18.57 2.27
CA ILE A 55 -15.82 17.74 2.09
C ILE A 55 -15.46 16.24 2.12
N LEU A 56 -14.40 15.84 1.40
CA LEU A 56 -13.97 14.44 1.34
C LEU A 56 -13.53 13.92 2.72
N ASN A 57 -12.75 14.72 3.46
CA ASN A 57 -12.30 14.39 4.81
C ASN A 57 -13.47 14.33 5.80
N ALA A 58 -14.40 15.29 5.74
CA ALA A 58 -15.59 15.28 6.58
C ALA A 58 -16.49 14.04 6.32
N ALA A 59 -16.46 13.51 5.09
CA ALA A 59 -17.13 12.27 4.72
C ALA A 59 -16.33 11.00 5.04
N GLY A 60 -15.18 11.11 5.70
CA GLY A 60 -14.33 9.97 6.09
C GLY A 60 -13.71 9.21 4.91
N LYS A 61 -13.59 9.86 3.74
CA LYS A 61 -13.01 9.20 2.55
C LYS A 61 -11.49 9.12 2.67
N ARG A 62 -10.92 8.02 2.17
CA ARG A 62 -9.48 7.86 1.94
C ARG A 62 -9.12 8.49 0.60
N ILE A 63 -8.25 9.50 0.59
CA ILE A 63 -7.97 10.31 -0.60
C ILE A 63 -6.60 9.92 -1.17
N VAL A 64 -6.58 9.54 -2.45
CA VAL A 64 -5.35 9.30 -3.21
C VAL A 64 -5.21 10.41 -4.25
N GLU A 65 -4.16 11.22 -4.16
CA GLU A 65 -3.98 12.34 -5.09
C GLU A 65 -3.26 11.90 -6.36
N PHE A 66 -3.84 12.24 -7.52
CA PHE A 66 -3.19 12.14 -8.82
C PHE A 66 -3.04 13.53 -9.42
N SER A 67 -1.94 14.20 -9.08
CA SER A 67 -1.69 15.61 -9.40
C SER A 67 -0.80 15.81 -10.64
N GLY A 68 -0.65 17.07 -11.06
CA GLY A 68 0.27 17.45 -12.13
C GLY A 68 -0.23 17.08 -13.52
N ILE A 69 -1.54 16.97 -13.73
CA ILE A 69 -2.13 16.79 -15.05
C ILE A 69 -1.91 18.08 -15.88
N MET A 70 -1.18 17.98 -16.99
CA MET A 70 -0.91 19.12 -17.86
C MET A 70 -2.13 19.53 -18.68
N SER A 71 -2.17 20.80 -19.08
CA SER A 71 -3.09 21.28 -20.12
C SER A 71 -2.88 20.43 -21.38
N ASN A 72 -3.96 19.80 -21.87
CA ASN A 72 -3.94 18.76 -22.90
C ASN A 72 -3.19 17.48 -22.43
N PRO A 73 -3.82 16.67 -21.56
CA PRO A 73 -3.18 15.47 -21.01
C PRO A 73 -2.76 14.49 -22.12
N THR A 74 -1.56 13.95 -22.01
CA THR A 74 -1.06 12.93 -22.94
C THR A 74 -1.56 11.54 -22.57
N TYR A 75 -1.50 10.60 -23.52
CA TYR A 75 -1.75 9.18 -23.24
C TYR A 75 -0.85 8.64 -22.13
N ALA A 76 0.43 9.05 -22.12
CA ALA A 76 1.37 8.68 -21.06
C ALA A 76 0.88 9.13 -19.68
N LYS A 77 0.36 10.36 -19.55
CA LYS A 77 -0.21 10.85 -18.30
C LYS A 77 -1.45 10.06 -17.87
N VAL A 78 -2.31 9.69 -18.82
CA VAL A 78 -3.45 8.80 -18.53
C VAL A 78 -2.97 7.43 -18.03
N GLN A 79 -1.91 6.88 -18.62
CA GLN A 79 -1.32 5.61 -18.18
C GLN A 79 -0.73 5.69 -16.77
N GLU A 80 -0.17 6.82 -16.32
CA GLU A 80 0.25 7.00 -14.93
C GLU A 80 -0.92 6.83 -13.95
N GLY A 81 -2.03 7.54 -14.19
CA GLY A 81 -3.23 7.43 -13.35
C GLY A 81 -3.87 6.05 -13.41
N ALA A 82 -3.89 5.42 -14.58
CA ALA A 82 -4.38 4.05 -14.75
C ALA A 82 -3.52 3.04 -13.99
N LYS A 83 -2.19 3.19 -14.01
CA LYS A 83 -1.26 2.37 -13.23
C LYS A 83 -1.52 2.51 -11.74
N LEU A 84 -1.71 3.73 -11.25
CA LEU A 84 -2.02 4.00 -9.84
C LEU A 84 -3.32 3.30 -9.41
N ALA A 85 -4.40 3.50 -10.16
CA ALA A 85 -5.69 2.86 -9.88
C ALA A 85 -5.61 1.32 -9.95
N ARG A 86 -4.87 0.80 -10.94
CA ARG A 86 -4.72 -0.65 -11.13
C ARG A 86 -3.83 -1.30 -10.07
N ALA A 87 -2.73 -0.66 -9.67
CA ALA A 87 -1.82 -1.19 -8.66
C ALA A 87 -2.54 -1.43 -7.34
N SER A 88 -3.30 -0.43 -6.87
CA SER A 88 -4.10 -0.55 -5.64
C SER A 88 -5.17 -1.65 -5.75
N ALA A 89 -5.89 -1.71 -6.88
CA ALA A 89 -6.92 -2.72 -7.08
C ALA A 89 -6.35 -4.15 -7.16
N MET A 90 -5.22 -4.36 -7.84
CA MET A 90 -4.60 -5.68 -7.98
C MET A 90 -3.97 -6.19 -6.67
N ALA A 91 -3.52 -5.29 -5.79
CA ALA A 91 -2.98 -5.67 -4.48
C ALA A 91 -4.05 -6.32 -3.59
N GLU A 92 -5.29 -5.84 -3.64
CA GLU A 92 -6.34 -6.22 -2.69
C GLU A 92 -7.44 -7.13 -3.25
N ASN A 93 -7.62 -7.20 -4.57
CA ASN A 93 -8.74 -7.95 -5.17
C ASN A 93 -8.55 -9.47 -5.26
N GLY A 94 -7.45 -10.01 -4.71
CA GLY A 94 -7.20 -11.45 -4.64
C GLY A 94 -6.80 -12.12 -5.95
N VAL A 95 -6.78 -11.41 -7.10
CA VAL A 95 -6.41 -12.00 -8.40
C VAL A 95 -4.98 -12.56 -8.37
N LEU A 96 -4.07 -11.90 -7.66
CA LEU A 96 -2.69 -12.38 -7.48
C LEU A 96 -2.59 -13.72 -6.72
N LYS A 97 -3.65 -14.10 -5.99
CA LYS A 97 -3.72 -15.35 -5.21
C LYS A 97 -4.24 -16.53 -6.04
N ILE A 98 -4.87 -16.27 -7.20
CA ILE A 98 -5.50 -17.33 -8.00
C ILE A 98 -4.45 -18.33 -8.47
N GLY A 99 -4.68 -19.60 -8.14
CA GLY A 99 -3.83 -20.72 -8.55
C GLY A 99 -2.49 -20.82 -7.81
N LYS A 100 -2.29 -20.09 -6.71
CA LYS A 100 -1.06 -20.14 -5.91
C LYS A 100 -1.35 -20.30 -4.42
N VAL A 101 -0.54 -21.10 -3.75
CA VAL A 101 -0.48 -21.12 -2.28
C VAL A 101 0.24 -19.85 -1.84
N THR A 102 -0.50 -18.94 -1.21
CA THR A 102 0.02 -17.69 -0.66
C THR A 102 0.36 -17.84 0.82
N ASP A 103 1.36 -17.11 1.29
CA ASP A 103 1.68 -16.99 2.70
C ASP A 103 1.52 -15.56 3.15
N PHE A 104 0.74 -15.42 4.23
CA PHE A 104 0.36 -14.16 4.84
C PHE A 104 0.94 -14.03 6.26
N GLN A 105 2.01 -14.77 6.59
CA GLN A 105 2.59 -14.75 7.94
C GLN A 105 2.99 -13.33 8.38
N ALA A 106 3.56 -12.51 7.48
CA ALA A 106 3.85 -11.09 7.76
C ALA A 106 2.58 -10.33 8.19
N HIS A 107 1.45 -10.57 7.52
CA HIS A 107 0.18 -9.92 7.84
C HIS A 107 -0.42 -10.47 9.13
N GLN A 108 -0.26 -11.78 9.42
CA GLN A 108 -0.74 -12.34 10.68
C GLN A 108 0.02 -11.75 11.88
N ILE A 109 1.34 -11.57 11.75
CA ILE A 109 2.17 -10.90 12.76
C ILE A 109 1.71 -9.45 12.90
N GLU A 110 1.59 -8.74 11.77
CA GLU A 110 1.22 -7.34 11.79
C GLU A 110 -0.18 -7.10 12.39
N HIS A 111 -1.18 -7.93 12.07
CA HIS A 111 -2.53 -7.75 12.64
C HIS A 111 -2.51 -7.81 14.16
N GLN A 112 -1.68 -8.69 14.74
CA GLN A 112 -1.49 -8.72 16.19
C GLN A 112 -0.70 -7.51 16.67
N LEU A 113 0.39 -7.13 16.01
CA LEU A 113 1.13 -5.93 16.39
C LEU A 113 0.24 -4.68 16.41
N GLY A 114 -0.59 -4.50 15.38
CA GLY A 114 -1.56 -3.41 15.27
C GLY A 114 -2.61 -3.46 16.38
N ALA A 115 -3.07 -4.64 16.80
CA ALA A 115 -3.99 -4.78 17.92
C ALA A 115 -3.39 -4.31 19.27
N TYR A 116 -2.08 -4.47 19.46
CA TYR A 116 -1.39 -4.09 20.71
C TYR A 116 -0.85 -2.66 20.70
N THR A 117 -0.54 -2.11 19.52
CA THR A 117 0.19 -0.83 19.40
C THR A 117 -0.59 0.25 18.64
N ASN A 118 -1.70 -0.10 17.97
CA ASN A 118 -2.44 0.78 17.06
C ASN A 118 -1.57 1.40 15.96
N CYS A 119 -0.50 0.71 15.54
CA CYS A 119 0.41 1.16 14.50
C CYS A 119 -0.26 1.16 13.11
N ASN A 120 0.29 1.96 12.18
CA ASN A 120 -0.21 1.98 10.81
C ASN A 120 0.13 0.67 10.07
N HIS A 121 -0.89 0.03 9.49
CA HIS A 121 -0.79 -1.28 8.83
C HIS A 121 0.27 -1.39 7.73
N GLY A 122 0.29 -0.44 6.80
CA GLY A 122 1.25 -0.50 5.70
C GLY A 122 2.68 -0.22 6.16
N ALA A 123 2.83 0.70 7.12
CA ALA A 123 4.13 1.10 7.65
C ALA A 123 4.76 0.02 8.53
N SER A 124 3.98 -0.66 9.38
CA SER A 124 4.45 -1.80 10.17
C SER A 124 4.84 -2.99 9.27
N LEU A 125 4.07 -3.28 8.22
CA LEU A 125 4.45 -4.28 7.24
C LEU A 125 5.78 -3.94 6.56
N ALA A 126 6.06 -2.67 6.29
CA ALA A 126 7.34 -2.25 5.70
C ALA A 126 8.53 -2.62 6.61
N VAL A 127 8.39 -2.45 7.93
CA VAL A 127 9.42 -2.86 8.90
C VAL A 127 9.55 -4.39 8.99
N ILE A 128 8.42 -5.11 9.06
CA ILE A 128 8.41 -6.56 9.31
C ILE A 128 8.97 -7.37 8.12
N HIS A 129 8.67 -6.98 6.87
CA HIS A 129 8.97 -7.83 5.70
C HIS A 129 10.46 -8.14 5.52
N PRO A 130 11.39 -7.17 5.54
CA PRO A 130 12.82 -7.47 5.38
C PRO A 130 13.35 -8.42 6.45
N VAL A 131 12.96 -8.21 7.72
CA VAL A 131 13.39 -9.04 8.85
C VAL A 131 12.83 -10.46 8.71
N LEU A 132 11.52 -10.59 8.52
CA LEU A 132 10.88 -11.88 8.24
C LEU A 132 11.56 -12.62 7.08
N TYR A 133 11.90 -11.91 6.00
CA TYR A 133 12.54 -12.52 4.83
C TYR A 133 13.94 -13.05 5.15
N ARG A 134 14.72 -12.37 6.00
CA ARG A 134 16.01 -12.88 6.51
C ARG A 134 15.85 -14.21 7.27
N HIS A 135 14.71 -14.42 7.94
CA HIS A 135 14.42 -15.65 8.69
C HIS A 135 13.94 -16.82 7.84
N ILE A 136 13.35 -16.57 6.67
CA ILE A 136 12.73 -17.61 5.84
C ILE A 136 13.46 -17.90 4.53
N TYR A 137 14.37 -17.03 4.07
CA TYR A 137 14.94 -17.15 2.72
C TYR A 137 15.66 -18.49 2.49
N LYS A 138 16.35 -19.02 3.50
CA LYS A 138 17.08 -20.30 3.40
C LYS A 138 16.16 -21.50 3.08
N SER A 139 14.92 -21.46 3.55
CA SER A 139 13.91 -22.49 3.24
C SER A 139 13.27 -22.30 1.86
N GLY A 140 13.57 -21.19 1.18
CA GLY A 140 12.99 -20.82 -0.11
C GLY A 140 13.99 -20.22 -1.08
N THR A 141 15.29 -20.56 -0.98
CA THR A 141 16.39 -19.82 -1.62
C THR A 141 16.15 -19.55 -3.11
N ALA A 142 15.82 -20.59 -3.89
CA ALA A 142 15.55 -20.45 -5.32
C ALA A 142 14.45 -19.41 -5.65
N ARG A 143 13.44 -19.28 -4.78
CA ARG A 143 12.36 -18.30 -4.95
C ARG A 143 12.86 -16.88 -4.67
N PHE A 144 13.65 -16.70 -3.61
CA PHE A 144 14.23 -15.41 -3.26
C PHE A 144 15.30 -14.96 -4.27
N THR A 145 16.12 -15.87 -4.78
CA THR A 145 17.08 -15.62 -5.86
C THR A 145 16.36 -15.14 -7.12
N ARG A 146 15.31 -15.86 -7.54
CA ARG A 146 14.51 -15.46 -8.70
C ARG A 146 13.84 -14.10 -8.48
N TRP A 147 13.34 -13.83 -7.27
CA TRP A 147 12.75 -12.55 -6.92
C TRP A 147 13.79 -11.42 -6.99
N ALA A 148 14.99 -11.60 -6.43
CA ALA A 148 16.08 -10.64 -6.50
C ALA A 148 16.46 -10.29 -7.95
N GLN A 149 16.59 -11.30 -8.81
CA GLN A 149 16.93 -11.10 -10.22
C GLN A 149 15.81 -10.39 -11.00
N ASN A 150 14.58 -10.88 -10.88
CA ASN A 150 13.48 -10.43 -11.75
C ASN A 150 12.82 -9.13 -11.29
N VAL A 151 12.81 -8.86 -9.97
CA VAL A 151 12.16 -7.65 -9.43
C VAL A 151 13.17 -6.54 -9.21
N TRP A 152 14.36 -6.87 -8.71
CA TRP A 152 15.37 -5.89 -8.35
C TRP A 152 16.53 -5.81 -9.34
N GLY A 153 16.55 -6.65 -10.38
CA GLY A 153 17.62 -6.64 -11.39
C GLY A 153 18.99 -7.06 -10.84
N ILE A 154 19.03 -7.78 -9.72
CA ILE A 154 20.28 -8.17 -9.07
C ILE A 154 20.96 -9.26 -9.90
N ALA A 155 22.19 -9.00 -10.35
CA ALA A 155 23.00 -10.01 -11.03
C ALA A 155 23.34 -11.18 -10.09
N PRO A 156 23.46 -12.42 -10.60
CA PRO A 156 23.89 -13.57 -9.80
C PRO A 156 25.21 -13.29 -9.06
N LYS A 157 25.26 -13.63 -7.78
CA LYS A 157 26.45 -13.50 -6.92
C LYS A 157 27.21 -14.83 -6.79
N GLY A 158 28.13 -14.94 -5.83
CA GLY A 158 28.91 -16.14 -5.59
C GLY A 158 28.07 -17.35 -5.18
N SER A 159 26.86 -17.13 -4.66
CA SER A 159 25.85 -18.16 -4.44
C SER A 159 24.42 -17.65 -4.63
N ASP A 160 23.47 -18.58 -4.73
CA ASP A 160 22.04 -18.27 -4.70
C ASP A 160 21.62 -17.60 -3.39
N GLU A 161 22.20 -17.99 -2.26
CA GLU A 161 21.96 -17.35 -0.96
C GLU A 161 22.41 -15.89 -0.95
N GLU A 162 23.61 -15.61 -1.45
CA GLU A 162 24.11 -14.23 -1.56
C GLU A 162 23.22 -13.38 -2.48
N THR A 163 22.71 -13.97 -3.56
CA THR A 163 21.79 -13.30 -4.48
C THR A 163 20.44 -13.03 -3.82
N ALA A 164 19.90 -14.01 -3.07
CA ALA A 164 18.67 -13.88 -2.30
C ALA A 164 18.78 -12.77 -1.23
N VAL A 165 19.86 -12.78 -0.45
CA VAL A 165 20.13 -11.75 0.58
C VAL A 165 20.22 -10.36 -0.06
N ALA A 166 20.91 -10.22 -1.19
CA ALA A 166 20.98 -8.95 -1.90
C ALA A 166 19.60 -8.43 -2.38
N GLY A 167 18.66 -9.32 -2.71
CA GLY A 167 17.27 -8.94 -2.99
C GLY A 167 16.53 -8.43 -1.75
N ILE A 168 16.77 -9.03 -0.59
CA ILE A 168 16.19 -8.58 0.69
C ILE A 168 16.75 -7.19 1.05
N ASP A 169 18.04 -6.96 0.83
CA ASP A 169 18.69 -5.67 1.06
C ASP A 169 18.14 -4.60 0.11
N ALA A 170 17.89 -4.95 -1.16
CA ALA A 170 17.26 -4.05 -2.13
C ALA A 170 15.84 -3.64 -1.69
N LEU A 171 15.05 -4.57 -1.15
CA LEU A 171 13.74 -4.25 -0.58
C LEU A 171 13.85 -3.28 0.61
N ALA A 172 14.77 -3.54 1.54
CA ALA A 172 14.98 -2.67 2.70
C ALA A 172 15.45 -1.26 2.28
N ALA A 173 16.36 -1.18 1.30
CA ALA A 173 16.82 0.09 0.73
C ALA A 173 15.68 0.85 0.05
N PHE A 174 14.83 0.15 -0.71
CA PHE A 174 13.67 0.77 -1.36
C PHE A 174 12.65 1.31 -0.35
N ILE A 175 12.34 0.57 0.72
CA ILE A 175 11.45 1.03 1.80
C ILE A 175 11.95 2.36 2.39
N LYS A 176 13.26 2.44 2.65
CA LYS A 176 13.91 3.68 3.11
C LYS A 176 13.84 4.80 2.06
N GLU A 177 14.10 4.47 0.79
CA GLU A 177 14.05 5.43 -0.33
C GLU A 177 12.68 6.11 -0.45
N ILE A 178 11.60 5.35 -0.30
CA ILE A 178 10.22 5.87 -0.39
C ILE A 178 9.73 6.53 0.90
N GLY A 179 10.59 6.69 1.91
CA GLY A 179 10.29 7.40 3.15
C GLY A 179 9.40 6.63 4.13
N LEU A 180 9.33 5.30 4.02
CA LEU A 180 8.67 4.45 5.00
C LEU A 180 9.63 4.10 6.16
N PRO A 181 9.10 3.83 7.36
CA PRO A 181 9.92 3.47 8.50
C PRO A 181 10.61 2.13 8.28
N THR A 182 11.80 2.03 8.85
CA THR A 182 12.68 0.85 8.77
C THR A 182 12.88 0.16 10.11
N SER A 183 12.37 0.75 11.20
CA SER A 183 12.31 0.13 12.52
C SER A 183 11.03 0.49 13.27
N PHE A 184 10.73 -0.26 14.32
CA PHE A 184 9.62 0.00 15.23
C PHE A 184 9.82 1.31 16.01
N ALA A 185 11.05 1.68 16.34
CA ALA A 185 11.34 2.99 16.91
C ALA A 185 10.95 4.15 15.97
N GLU A 186 11.26 4.05 14.67
CA GLU A 186 10.84 5.06 13.67
C GLU A 186 9.32 5.12 13.50
N LEU A 187 8.63 3.99 13.70
CA LEU A 187 7.16 3.90 13.65
C LEU A 187 6.49 4.40 14.95
N GLY A 188 7.26 4.68 15.99
CA GLY A 188 6.75 5.11 17.29
C GLY A 188 6.19 3.98 18.17
N ILE A 189 6.58 2.73 17.90
CA ILE A 189 6.22 1.59 18.76
C ILE A 189 7.14 1.60 19.99
N PRO A 190 6.59 1.57 21.21
CA PRO A 190 7.38 1.54 22.44
C PRO A 190 8.26 0.29 22.54
N ALA A 191 9.51 0.46 22.99
CA ALA A 191 10.45 -0.65 23.16
C ALA A 191 10.03 -1.67 24.24
N ASP A 192 9.13 -1.26 25.15
CA ASP A 192 8.54 -2.10 26.20
C ASP A 192 7.22 -2.79 25.76
N THR A 193 6.86 -2.72 24.47
CA THR A 193 5.76 -3.50 23.89
C THR A 193 5.97 -4.99 24.18
N ASP A 194 4.92 -5.67 24.64
CA ASP A 194 4.95 -7.12 24.89
C ASP A 194 4.91 -7.91 23.58
N PHE A 195 6.05 -7.97 22.88
CA PHE A 195 6.20 -8.73 21.64
C PHE A 195 5.99 -10.22 21.83
N ARG A 196 6.13 -10.74 23.06
CA ARG A 196 5.85 -12.13 23.34
C ARG A 196 4.34 -12.40 23.25
N ALA A 197 3.53 -11.54 23.85
CA ALA A 197 2.08 -11.63 23.73
C ALA A 197 1.62 -11.50 22.26
N VAL A 198 2.22 -10.58 21.49
CA VAL A 198 1.96 -10.42 20.05
C VAL A 198 2.29 -11.70 19.29
N ALA A 199 3.44 -12.33 19.55
CA ALA A 199 3.83 -13.58 18.92
C ALA A 199 2.90 -14.75 19.31
N ASP A 200 2.52 -14.84 20.58
CA ASP A 200 1.66 -15.91 21.08
C ASP A 200 0.22 -15.82 20.55
N SER A 201 -0.30 -14.61 20.30
CA SER A 201 -1.61 -14.40 19.69
C SER A 201 -1.60 -14.47 18.16
N THR A 202 -0.42 -14.54 17.53
CA THR A 202 -0.29 -14.61 16.07
C THR A 202 -0.74 -15.96 15.53
N ASN A 203 -1.61 -15.91 14.52
CA ASN A 203 -1.97 -17.10 13.75
C ASN A 203 -0.78 -17.59 12.94
N ILE A 204 -0.46 -18.89 13.08
CA ILE A 204 0.60 -19.54 12.32
C ILE A 204 0.02 -20.01 10.99
N THR A 205 0.52 -19.47 9.88
CA THR A 205 0.12 -19.93 8.54
C THR A 205 0.72 -21.30 8.25
N ALA A 206 0.23 -21.97 7.20
CA ALA A 206 0.87 -23.19 6.72
C ALA A 206 2.31 -22.96 6.21
N GLY A 207 2.71 -21.69 6.00
CA GLY A 207 3.98 -21.28 5.41
C GLY A 207 4.03 -21.48 3.91
N CYS A 208 4.65 -20.55 3.16
CA CYS A 208 4.94 -20.76 1.74
C CYS A 208 6.33 -21.37 1.51
N CYS A 209 7.30 -21.01 2.34
CA CYS A 209 8.66 -21.56 2.31
C CYS A 209 9.06 -22.20 3.65
N LYS A 210 8.53 -21.68 4.76
CA LYS A 210 8.80 -22.16 6.12
C LYS A 210 7.55 -21.91 6.96
N LYS A 211 7.18 -22.87 7.79
CA LYS A 211 6.18 -22.68 8.85
C LYS A 211 6.93 -22.16 10.08
N LEU A 212 6.63 -20.94 10.52
CA LEU A 212 7.27 -20.35 11.69
C LEU A 212 6.69 -20.87 12.99
N THR A 213 7.53 -20.88 14.02
CA THR A 213 7.14 -21.03 15.42
C THR A 213 6.85 -19.66 16.04
N ARG A 214 6.19 -19.66 17.20
CA ARG A 214 5.96 -18.42 17.96
C ARG A 214 7.26 -17.81 18.49
N ASP A 215 8.26 -18.65 18.78
CA ASP A 215 9.56 -18.18 19.24
C ASP A 215 10.27 -17.41 18.11
N GLU A 216 10.29 -17.97 16.90
CA GLU A 216 10.83 -17.27 15.72
C GLU A 216 10.07 -15.98 15.40
N ILE A 217 8.75 -15.95 15.59
CA ILE A 217 7.98 -14.71 15.42
C ILE A 217 8.38 -13.67 16.46
N CYS A 218 8.61 -14.08 17.71
CA CYS A 218 9.08 -13.20 18.77
C CYS A 218 10.47 -12.64 18.45
N GLU A 219 11.38 -13.47 17.94
CA GLU A 219 12.71 -13.05 17.47
C GLU A 219 12.61 -12.02 16.34
N ILE A 220 11.76 -12.28 15.33
CA ILE A 220 11.51 -11.33 14.22
C ILE A 220 11.00 -9.98 14.74
N LEU A 221 10.05 -9.98 15.67
CA LEU A 221 9.52 -8.74 16.26
C LEU A 221 10.60 -7.97 17.04
N GLN A 222 11.48 -8.66 17.75
CA GLN A 222 12.58 -8.05 18.48
C GLN A 222 13.67 -7.48 17.55
N GLU A 223 13.95 -8.16 16.43
CA GLU A 223 14.87 -7.67 15.40
C GLU A 223 14.33 -6.47 14.61
N CYS A 224 13.04 -6.17 14.72
CA CYS A 224 12.43 -4.98 14.12
C CYS A 224 12.61 -3.69 14.96
N LEU A 225 13.13 -3.77 16.19
CA LEU A 225 13.32 -2.63 17.09
C LEU A 225 14.27 -1.56 16.55
#